data_AF-A0A4U9D673-F1
#
_entry.id   AF-A0A4U9D673-F1
#
_cell.length_a   1.000
_cell.length_b   1.000
_cell.length_c   1.000
_cell.angle_alpha   90.00
_cell.angle_beta   90.00
_cell.angle_gamma   90.00
#
_symmetry.space_group_name_H-M   'P 1'
#
loop_
_entity.id
_entity.type
_entity.pdbx_description
1 polymer ?
#
loop_
_entity_poly.entity_id
_entity_poly.type
_entity_poly.pdbx_seq_one_letter_code
_entity_poly.pdbx_strand_id
1 'polypeptide(L)' 'MQPDSWATLLGQWADRALRSGHQNLLSEAQPEMERTLLTTALRHTQGHKQEAARLLGWGRNTLTRKLKELGME' A
#
# COMPACT_ATOMS: atom_id res chain seq x y z
N MET A 1 21.99 -15.28 -0.43
CA MET A 1 21.51 -14.01 -0.99
C MET A 1 20.36 -13.55 -0.11
N GLN A 2 20.43 -12.36 0.47
CA GLN A 2 19.25 -11.78 1.11
C GLN A 2 18.24 -11.46 0.00
N PRO A 3 16.93 -11.67 0.22
CA PRO A 3 15.93 -11.20 -0.73
C PRO A 3 16.10 -9.68 -0.90
N ASP A 4 15.96 -9.20 -2.14
CA ASP A 4 15.99 -7.78 -2.42
C ASP A 4 14.97 -7.06 -1.55
N SER A 5 15.38 -5.93 -0.96
CA SER A 5 14.47 -5.11 -0.18
C SER A 5 13.28 -4.67 -1.07
N TRP A 6 12.09 -4.53 -0.50
CA TRP A 6 10.93 -4.06 -1.26
C TRP A 6 11.20 -2.70 -1.95
N ALA A 7 12.02 -1.85 -1.34
CA ALA A 7 12.45 -0.58 -1.92
C ALA A 7 13.32 -0.77 -3.17
N THR A 8 14.17 -1.81 -3.19
CA THR A 8 14.95 -2.19 -4.37
C THR A 8 14.04 -2.63 -5.51
N LEU A 9 13.06 -3.50 -5.25
CA LEU A 9 12.10 -3.95 -6.26
C LEU A 9 11.24 -2.80 -6.79
N LEU A 10 10.79 -1.90 -5.91
CA LEU A 10 10.04 -0.70 -6.31
C LEU A 10 10.89 0.23 -7.19
N GLY A 11 12.17 0.41 -6.86
CA GLY A 11 13.10 1.20 -7.68
C GLY A 11 13.30 0.60 -9.07
N GLN A 12 13.49 -0.72 -9.17
CA GLN A 12 13.60 -1.42 -10.45
C GLN A 12 12.33 -1.29 -11.31
N TRP A 13 11.15 -1.41 -10.67
CA TRP A 13 9.88 -1.18 -11.34
C TRP A 13 9.75 0.25 -11.85
N ALA A 14 10.03 1.24 -11.01
CA ALA A 14 9.90 2.65 -11.38
C ALA A 14 10.81 3.01 -12.56
N ASP A 15 12.05 2.53 -12.54
CA ASP A 15 13.03 2.75 -13.60
C ASP A 15 12.58 2.12 -14.94
N ARG A 16 12.00 0.91 -14.90
CA ARG A 16 11.38 0.28 -16.07
C ARG A 16 10.15 1.07 -16.57
N ALA A 17 9.27 1.49 -15.66
CA ALA A 17 8.06 2.22 -16.00
C ALA A 17 8.41 3.56 -16.68
N LEU A 18 9.34 4.33 -16.11
CA LEU A 18 9.83 5.58 -16.70
C LEU A 18 10.45 5.38 -18.09
N ARG A 19 11.27 4.34 -18.27
CA ARG A 19 11.85 4.02 -19.60
C ARG A 19 10.81 3.67 -20.65
N SER A 20 9.67 3.11 -20.24
CA SER A 20 8.55 2.83 -21.13
C SER A 20 7.62 4.04 -21.38
N GLY A 21 7.99 5.23 -20.87
CA GLY A 21 7.21 6.46 -21.05
C GLY A 21 6.02 6.61 -20.10
N HIS A 22 5.88 5.73 -19.09
CA HIS A 22 4.85 5.91 -18.07
C HIS A 22 5.13 7.16 -17.23
N GLN A 23 4.05 7.83 -16.86
CA GLN A 23 4.06 9.03 -16.03
C GLN A 23 3.13 8.84 -14.84
N ASN A 24 3.22 9.74 -13.86
CA ASN A 24 2.40 9.70 -12.65
C ASN A 24 2.48 8.36 -11.88
N LEU A 25 3.66 7.74 -11.81
CA LEU A 25 3.85 6.42 -11.19
C LEU A 25 3.30 6.31 -9.75
N LEU A 26 3.27 7.43 -9.01
CA LEU A 26 2.68 7.47 -7.68
C LEU A 26 1.18 7.11 -7.66
N SER A 27 0.42 7.43 -8.72
CA SER A 27 -1.00 7.08 -8.78
C SER A 27 -1.23 5.57 -8.86
N GLU A 28 -0.22 4.80 -9.27
CA GLU A 28 -0.26 3.34 -9.30
C GLU A 28 0.40 2.74 -8.04
N ALA A 29 1.62 3.18 -7.72
CA ALA A 29 2.39 2.61 -6.62
C ALA A 29 1.78 2.90 -5.24
N GLN A 30 1.23 4.09 -5.02
CA GLN A 30 0.71 4.48 -3.71
C GLN A 30 -0.52 3.64 -3.31
N PRO A 31 -1.57 3.50 -4.14
CA PRO A 31 -2.71 2.66 -3.81
C PRO A 31 -2.33 1.19 -3.58
N GLU A 32 -1.41 0.64 -4.38
CA GLU A 32 -0.95 -0.74 -4.23
C GLU A 32 -0.20 -0.98 -2.92
N MET A 33 0.68 -0.04 -2.55
CA MET A 33 1.36 -0.06 -1.25
C MET A 33 0.35 0.03 -0.11
N GLU A 34 -0.57 0.99 -0.16
CA GLU A 34 -1.60 1.21 0.86
C GLU A 34 -2.52 -0.02 1.00
N ARG A 35 -2.96 -0.61 -0.12
CA ARG A 35 -3.77 -1.85 -0.15
C ARG A 35 -3.02 -3.02 0.48
N THR A 36 -1.75 -3.19 0.15
CA THR A 36 -0.93 -4.30 0.66
C THR A 36 -0.78 -4.19 2.17
N LEU A 37 -0.43 -3.00 2.66
CA LEU A 37 -0.29 -2.74 4.10
C LEU A 37 -1.62 -2.89 4.84
N LEU A 38 -2.70 -2.33 4.30
CA LEU A 38 -4.04 -2.41 4.89
C LEU A 38 -4.55 -3.84 4.96
N THR A 39 -4.41 -4.61 3.88
CA THR A 39 -4.80 -6.02 3.84
C THR A 39 -4.01 -6.84 4.85
N THR A 40 -2.71 -6.60 4.96
CA THR A 40 -1.85 -7.29 5.92
C THR A 40 -2.22 -6.95 7.36
N ALA A 41 -2.45 -5.67 7.65
CA ALA A 41 -2.89 -5.23 8.97
C ALA A 41 -4.26 -5.83 9.34
N LEU A 42 -5.23 -5.80 8.42
CA LEU A 42 -6.54 -6.41 8.64
C LEU A 42 -6.45 -7.92 8.89
N ARG A 43 -5.62 -8.65 8.13
CA ARG A 43 -5.38 -10.08 8.36
C ARG A 43 -4.77 -10.33 9.74
N HIS A 44 -3.78 -9.52 10.11
CA HIS A 44 -3.12 -9.62 11.41
C HIS A 44 -4.08 -9.35 12.57
N THR A 45 -5.01 -8.42 12.40
CA THR A 45 -6.01 -8.08 13.42
C THR A 45 -7.32 -8.86 13.29
N GLN A 46 -7.34 -9.92 12.48
CA GLN A 46 -8.53 -10.75 12.24
C GLN A 46 -9.77 -9.96 11.77
N GLY A 47 -9.56 -8.89 11.02
CA GLY A 47 -10.60 -8.02 10.49
C GLY A 47 -10.96 -6.84 11.40
N HIS A 48 -10.31 -6.67 12.56
CA HIS A 48 -10.53 -5.52 13.43
C HIS A 48 -9.95 -4.24 12.81
N LYS A 49 -10.83 -3.49 12.12
CA LYS A 49 -10.52 -2.26 11.40
C LYS A 49 -9.80 -1.22 12.27
N GLN A 50 -10.25 -0.96 13.49
CA GLN A 50 -9.65 0.05 14.37
C GLN A 50 -8.22 -0.30 14.79
N GLU A 51 -7.96 -1.58 15.09
CA GLU A 51 -6.63 -2.04 15.45
C GLU A 51 -5.70 -2.06 14.23
N ALA A 52 -6.21 -2.42 13.06
CA ALA A 52 -5.45 -2.34 11.81
C ALA A 52 -5.04 -0.89 11.52
N ALA A 53 -5.94 0.08 11.74
CA ALA A 53 -5.62 1.51 11.63
C ALA A 53 -4.50 1.89 12.59
N ARG A 54 -4.57 1.45 13.85
CA ARG A 54 -3.56 1.74 14.87
C ARG A 54 -2.18 1.20 14.47
N LEU A 55 -2.10 -0.03 13.95
CA LEU A 55 -0.86 -0.63 13.47
C LEU A 55 -0.25 0.12 12.28
N LEU A 56 -1.09 0.70 11.42
CA LEU A 56 -0.66 1.51 10.27
C LEU A 56 -0.37 2.98 10.64
N GLY A 57 -0.60 3.39 11.89
CA GLY A 57 -0.52 4.79 12.31
C GLY A 57 -1.64 5.67 11.73
N TRP A 58 -2.72 5.07 11.25
CA TRP A 58 -3.87 5.77 10.69
C TRP A 58 -4.94 6.04 11.75
N GLY A 59 -5.49 7.26 11.72
CA GLY A 59 -6.72 7.56 12.44
C GLY A 59 -7.93 6.87 11.81
N ARG A 60 -9.03 6.76 12.56
CA ARG A 60 -10.29 6.16 12.09
C ARG A 60 -10.81 6.80 10.79
N ASN A 61 -10.74 8.12 10.66
CA ASN A 61 -11.23 8.84 9.47
C ASN A 61 -10.38 8.49 8.22
N THR A 62 -9.06 8.39 8.40
CA THR A 62 -8.14 7.99 7.33
C THR A 62 -8.42 6.56 6.89
N LEU A 63 -8.66 5.64 7.83
CA LEU A 63 -8.99 4.26 7.51
C LEU A 63 -10.28 4.17 6.68
N THR A 64 -11.35 4.83 7.11
CA THR A 64 -12.63 4.80 6.39
C THR A 64 -12.47 5.35 4.97
N ARG A 65 -11.75 6.47 4.81
CA ARG A 65 -11.47 7.02 3.49
C ARG A 65 -10.66 6.06 2.63
N LYS A 66 -9.61 5.43 3.19
CA LYS A 66 -8.75 4.49 2.48
C LYS A 66 -9.47 3.21 2.08
N LEU A 67 -10.36 2.68 2.91
CA LEU A 67 -11.19 1.51 2.54
C LEU A 67 -12.05 1.81 1.31
N LYS A 68 -12.65 3.01 1.22
CA LYS A 68 -13.43 3.45 0.06
C LYS A 68 -12.56 3.67 -1.18
N GLU A 69 -11.47 4.43 -1.04
CA GLU A 69 -10.53 4.73 -2.14
C GLU A 69 -9.94 3.45 -2.76
N LEU A 70 -9.71 2.42 -1.94
CA LEU A 70 -9.16 1.14 -2.37
C LEU A 70 -10.23 0.11 -2.74
N GLY A 71 -11.53 0.42 -2.67
CA GLY A 71 -12.61 -0.51 -2.99
C GLY A 71 -12.63 -1.76 -2.09
N MET A 72 -12.38 -1.59 -0.80
CA MET A 72 -12.30 -2.64 0.22
C MET A 72 -13.45 -2.58 1.25
N GLU A 73 -14.53 -1.87 0.92
CA GLU A 73 -15.73 -1.69 1.77
C GLU A 73 -16.90 -2.53 1.28
#